data_AF-A0A013SVL6-F1
#
_entry.id   AF-A0A013SVL6-F1
#
_cell.length_a   1.000
_cell.length_b   1.000
_cell.length_c   1.000
_cell.angle_alpha   90.00
_cell.angle_beta   90.00
_cell.angle_gamma   90.00
#
_symmetry.space_group_name_H-M   'P 1'
#
loop_
_entity.id
_entity.type
_entity.pdbx_description
1 polymer ?
#
loop_
_entity_poly.entity_id
_entity_poly.type
_entity_poly.pdbx_seq_one_letter_code
_entity_poly.pdbx_strand_id
1 'polypeptide(L)'
;KDSLVKADTALQSVVTQIDGVDVKTVNKDDNKVNFVTGDNVELTANADGSITVGTSADVTFNTVNTTNLTATGETKLGDSFTVNNGGSYYTGPITEGNHITNKTYVDQATAASRTEVVAGTNVTDVVKTTGSNGQDIYTVNAKGSTASAGSSAVTVTAGTPDANNVTDYAVDLSQSTKDSLVKADTALQSVVTQIDGVDVKTVNKDDNKVNFVTGDNVELTANADGSITVGTSADVTFNTVNTTNLTATGETKLGDSFTVNNGGSYYTGPITEGNHITNKTYVDQA
;
A
#
# COMPACT_ATOMS: atom_id res chain seq x y z
N LYS A 1 51.16 -53.57 -117.83
CA LYS A 1 51.59 -52.31 -117.17
C LYS A 1 50.39 -51.68 -116.47
N ASP A 2 49.56 -52.48 -115.77
CA ASP A 2 48.24 -52.05 -115.27
C ASP A 2 48.00 -52.51 -113.82
N SER A 3 48.98 -52.26 -112.95
CA SER A 3 48.78 -52.33 -111.50
C SER A 3 48.63 -50.92 -110.89
N LEU A 4 48.38 -49.89 -111.72
CA LEU A 4 48.41 -48.48 -111.34
C LEU A 4 47.04 -47.85 -111.07
N VAL A 5 45.96 -48.64 -110.95
CA VAL A 5 44.65 -48.14 -110.49
C VAL A 5 44.21 -48.85 -109.21
N LYS A 6 45.14 -49.07 -108.29
CA LYS A 6 44.85 -49.50 -106.91
C LYS A 6 45.19 -48.42 -105.88
N ALA A 7 45.15 -47.15 -106.28
CA ALA A 7 45.51 -46.01 -105.44
C ALA A 7 44.60 -44.76 -105.55
N ASP A 8 43.48 -44.80 -106.29
CA ASP A 8 42.36 -43.85 -106.03
C ASP A 8 41.56 -44.25 -104.75
N THR A 9 42.08 -45.26 -104.04
CA THR A 9 41.78 -45.71 -102.67
C THR A 9 41.94 -44.58 -101.64
N ALA A 10 41.12 -44.40 -100.61
CA ALA A 10 39.95 -45.11 -100.16
C ALA A 10 39.20 -44.18 -99.19
N LEU A 11 38.20 -43.46 -99.66
CA LEU A 11 37.10 -43.03 -98.80
C LEU A 11 35.86 -43.78 -99.27
N GLN A 12 35.65 -44.97 -98.71
CA GLN A 12 34.34 -45.61 -98.72
C GLN A 12 33.43 -44.65 -97.95
N SER A 13 32.36 -44.16 -98.59
CA SER A 13 31.50 -43.13 -98.02
C SER A 13 31.14 -43.43 -96.56
N VAL A 14 31.41 -42.51 -95.65
CA VAL A 14 31.06 -42.65 -94.23
C VAL A 14 29.79 -41.85 -93.98
N VAL A 15 28.74 -42.47 -93.45
CA VAL A 15 27.53 -41.75 -93.04
C VAL A 15 27.60 -41.48 -91.54
N THR A 16 27.44 -40.22 -91.12
CA THR A 16 27.30 -39.84 -89.72
C THR A 16 25.84 -39.80 -89.33
N GLN A 17 25.47 -40.33 -88.16
CA GLN A 17 24.10 -40.36 -87.66
C GLN A 17 23.98 -39.70 -86.28
N ILE A 18 22.79 -39.15 -85.97
CA ILE A 18 22.37 -38.74 -84.62
C ILE A 18 21.09 -39.52 -84.30
N ASP A 19 21.08 -40.22 -83.16
CA ASP A 19 19.94 -41.04 -82.72
C ASP A 19 19.39 -41.99 -83.81
N GLY A 20 20.28 -42.50 -84.66
CA GLY A 20 19.95 -43.40 -85.79
C GLY A 20 19.47 -42.73 -87.07
N VAL A 21 19.46 -41.39 -87.16
CA VAL A 21 19.09 -40.61 -88.35
C VAL A 21 20.34 -40.12 -89.08
N ASP A 22 20.40 -40.33 -90.40
CA ASP A 22 21.49 -39.84 -91.25
C ASP A 22 21.59 -38.31 -91.23
N VAL A 23 22.77 -37.80 -90.88
CA VAL A 23 23.06 -36.36 -90.80
C VAL A 23 23.90 -35.91 -91.99
N LYS A 24 24.93 -36.67 -92.35
CA LYS A 24 25.86 -36.31 -93.44
C LYS A 24 26.57 -37.54 -94.01
N THR A 25 26.69 -37.59 -95.33
CA THR A 25 27.50 -38.59 -96.06
C THR A 25 28.85 -37.97 -96.44
N VAL A 26 29.89 -38.38 -95.74
CA VAL A 26 31.28 -37.98 -95.97
C VAL A 26 31.83 -38.77 -97.15
N ASN A 27 32.23 -38.06 -98.20
CA ASN A 27 32.80 -38.64 -99.40
C ASN A 27 33.98 -37.79 -99.90
N LYS A 28 34.55 -38.14 -101.06
CA LYS A 28 35.72 -37.45 -101.61
C LYS A 28 35.51 -35.95 -101.88
N ASP A 29 34.29 -35.54 -102.21
CA ASP A 29 33.95 -34.16 -102.56
C ASP A 29 33.43 -33.36 -101.35
N ASP A 30 32.94 -34.04 -100.31
CA ASP A 30 32.47 -33.44 -99.07
C ASP A 30 32.96 -34.23 -97.86
N ASN A 31 34.21 -33.96 -97.48
CA ASN A 31 34.95 -34.74 -96.47
C ASN A 31 35.06 -34.02 -95.10
N LYS A 32 34.31 -32.95 -94.87
CA LYS A 32 34.36 -32.19 -93.61
C LYS A 32 33.14 -32.46 -92.73
N VAL A 33 33.37 -33.02 -91.54
CA VAL A 33 32.39 -33.09 -90.46
C VAL A 33 32.72 -32.01 -89.44
N ASN A 34 31.70 -31.29 -88.95
CA ASN A 34 31.87 -30.25 -87.95
C ASN A 34 31.19 -30.68 -86.65
N PHE A 35 31.94 -30.67 -85.56
CA PHE A 35 31.38 -30.80 -84.21
C PHE A 35 31.20 -29.39 -83.65
N VAL A 36 30.05 -29.12 -83.04
CA VAL A 36 29.69 -27.80 -82.51
C VAL A 36 29.51 -27.93 -81.01
N THR A 37 30.10 -27.02 -80.25
CA THR A 37 29.90 -26.92 -78.80
C THR A 37 28.45 -26.55 -78.49
N GLY A 38 27.89 -27.17 -77.45
CA GLY A 38 26.56 -26.81 -76.93
C GLY A 38 26.67 -26.17 -75.55
N ASP A 39 25.54 -25.78 -74.96
CA ASP A 39 25.52 -25.07 -73.66
C ASP A 39 26.25 -25.84 -72.54
N ASN A 40 26.02 -27.16 -72.44
CA ASN A 40 26.64 -28.02 -71.43
C ASN A 40 27.72 -28.97 -71.98
N VAL A 41 28.07 -28.86 -73.27
CA VAL A 41 29.02 -29.75 -73.96
C VAL A 41 30.22 -28.95 -74.46
N GLU A 42 31.40 -29.26 -73.91
CA GLU A 42 32.68 -28.66 -74.29
C GLU A 42 33.44 -29.58 -75.25
N LEU A 43 34.01 -29.00 -76.31
CA LEU A 43 34.81 -29.69 -77.31
C LEU A 43 36.21 -29.09 -77.35
N THR A 44 37.24 -29.91 -77.15
CA THR A 44 38.65 -29.50 -77.23
C THR A 44 39.38 -30.29 -78.31
N ALA A 45 40.06 -29.60 -79.22
CA ALA A 45 40.94 -30.22 -80.21
C ALA A 45 42.34 -30.43 -79.62
N ASN A 46 42.86 -31.66 -79.72
CA ASN A 46 44.17 -32.03 -79.19
C ASN A 46 45.25 -32.01 -80.29
N ALA A 47 46.50 -31.87 -79.88
CA ALA A 47 47.64 -31.78 -80.80
C ALA A 47 47.91 -33.09 -81.59
N ASP A 48 47.43 -34.23 -81.09
CA ASP A 48 47.55 -35.55 -81.74
C ASP A 48 46.42 -35.81 -82.78
N GLY A 49 45.54 -34.84 -82.99
CA GLY A 49 44.41 -34.93 -83.91
C GLY A 49 43.13 -35.52 -83.31
N SER A 50 43.11 -35.86 -82.02
CA SER A 50 41.90 -36.28 -81.32
C SER A 50 41.03 -35.10 -80.88
N ILE A 51 39.76 -35.39 -80.55
CA ILE A 51 38.80 -34.43 -79.98
C ILE A 51 38.35 -34.96 -78.61
N THR A 52 38.46 -34.13 -77.58
CA THR A 52 37.89 -34.40 -76.26
C THR A 52 36.47 -33.85 -76.21
N VAL A 53 35.51 -34.69 -75.80
CA VAL A 53 34.12 -34.29 -75.54
C VAL A 53 33.87 -34.37 -74.04
N GLY A 54 33.60 -33.23 -73.42
CA GLY A 54 33.39 -33.12 -71.97
C GLY A 54 32.11 -32.37 -71.63
N THR A 55 31.76 -32.38 -70.35
CA THR A 55 30.77 -31.46 -69.80
C THR A 55 31.44 -30.12 -69.50
N SER A 56 30.74 -29.02 -69.77
CA SER A 56 31.16 -27.70 -69.30
C SER A 56 31.37 -27.70 -67.78
N ALA A 57 32.29 -26.87 -67.28
CA ALA A 57 32.52 -26.71 -65.83
C ALA A 57 31.26 -26.19 -65.11
N ASP A 58 30.59 -25.22 -65.73
CA ASP A 58 29.29 -24.71 -65.30
C ASP A 58 28.23 -25.25 -66.26
N VAL A 59 27.24 -25.95 -65.69
CA VAL A 59 26.12 -26.51 -66.45
C VAL A 59 24.81 -25.88 -66.00
N THR A 60 23.95 -25.58 -66.97
CA THR A 60 22.60 -25.07 -66.70
C THR A 60 21.57 -26.09 -67.14
N PHE A 61 20.65 -26.40 -66.24
CA PHE A 61 19.50 -27.26 -66.51
C PHE A 61 18.22 -26.53 -66.12
N ASN A 62 17.18 -26.66 -66.94
CA ASN A 62 15.84 -26.18 -66.57
C ASN A 62 15.22 -27.05 -65.47
N THR A 63 15.40 -28.37 -65.59
CA THR A 63 14.88 -29.37 -64.66
C THR A 63 15.92 -30.45 -64.43
N VAL A 64 16.15 -30.78 -63.16
CA VAL A 64 16.96 -31.93 -62.75
C VAL A 64 16.04 -32.91 -62.02
N ASN A 65 15.72 -34.03 -62.64
CA ASN A 65 14.96 -35.10 -62.00
C ASN A 65 15.93 -36.02 -61.26
N THR A 66 15.86 -36.04 -59.93
CA THR A 66 16.64 -36.96 -59.11
C THR A 66 15.79 -37.49 -57.95
N THR A 67 16.02 -38.74 -57.57
CA THR A 67 15.44 -39.31 -56.35
C THR A 67 16.19 -38.84 -55.11
N ASN A 68 17.52 -38.85 -55.18
CA ASN A 68 18.41 -38.43 -54.09
C ASN A 68 19.51 -37.55 -54.68
N LEU A 69 19.77 -36.41 -54.06
CA LEU A 69 20.92 -35.57 -54.37
C LEU A 69 22.01 -35.80 -53.34
N THR A 70 23.18 -36.24 -53.79
CA THR A 70 24.39 -36.32 -52.96
C THR A 70 25.39 -35.30 -53.49
N ALA A 71 25.76 -34.32 -52.66
CA ALA A 71 26.77 -33.31 -52.95
C ALA A 71 27.89 -33.39 -51.90
N THR A 72 29.14 -33.18 -52.30
CA THR A 72 30.32 -33.26 -51.42
C THR A 72 30.66 -31.94 -50.73
N GLY A 73 29.95 -30.86 -51.07
CA GLY A 73 30.18 -29.52 -50.57
C GLY A 73 28.90 -28.86 -50.08
N GLU A 74 28.77 -27.58 -50.42
CA GLU A 74 27.60 -26.77 -50.09
C GLU A 74 26.55 -26.86 -51.21
N THR A 75 25.30 -27.11 -50.82
CA THR A 75 24.13 -27.00 -51.70
C THR A 75 23.33 -25.77 -51.29
N LYS A 76 23.22 -24.79 -52.18
CA LYS A 76 22.34 -23.62 -52.01
C LYS A 76 21.03 -23.85 -52.76
N LEU A 77 19.89 -23.79 -52.06
CA LEU A 77 18.56 -23.79 -52.67
C LEU A 77 18.00 -22.35 -52.57
N GLY A 78 18.33 -21.54 -53.57
CA GLY A 78 18.14 -20.10 -53.50
C GLY A 78 19.09 -19.42 -52.51
N ASP A 79 18.76 -18.19 -52.11
CA ASP A 79 19.70 -17.33 -51.37
C ASP A 79 19.74 -17.60 -49.86
N SER A 80 18.66 -18.15 -49.31
CA SER A 80 18.48 -18.24 -47.85
C SER A 80 18.58 -19.65 -47.29
N PHE A 81 18.57 -20.69 -48.12
CA PHE A 81 18.64 -22.09 -47.67
C PHE A 81 19.93 -22.76 -48.13
N THR A 82 20.71 -23.21 -47.17
CA THR A 82 22.01 -23.83 -47.40
C THR A 82 22.09 -25.18 -46.68
N VAL A 83 22.54 -26.22 -47.37
CA VAL A 83 22.83 -27.53 -46.80
C VAL A 83 24.31 -27.83 -46.99
N ASN A 84 25.01 -28.13 -45.91
CA ASN A 84 26.42 -28.51 -45.94
C ASN A 84 26.71 -29.55 -44.82
N ASN A 85 27.99 -29.86 -44.60
CA ASN A 85 28.40 -30.84 -43.58
C ASN A 85 28.04 -30.43 -42.13
N GLY A 86 27.77 -29.14 -41.88
CA GLY A 86 27.27 -28.63 -40.61
C GLY A 86 25.76 -28.76 -40.42
N GLY A 87 25.02 -29.14 -41.46
CA GLY A 87 23.56 -29.31 -41.46
C GLY A 87 22.86 -28.35 -42.43
N SER A 88 21.59 -28.06 -42.13
CA SER A 88 20.73 -27.18 -42.92
C SER A 88 20.54 -25.84 -42.22
N TYR A 89 20.76 -24.75 -42.93
CA TYR A 89 20.68 -23.38 -42.40
C TYR A 89 19.68 -22.56 -43.20
N TYR A 90 18.86 -21.81 -42.48
CA TYR A 90 17.99 -20.77 -43.04
C TYR A 90 18.31 -19.42 -42.43
N THR A 91 18.60 -18.43 -43.28
CA THR A 91 19.00 -17.06 -42.90
C THR A 91 18.03 -15.97 -43.39
N GLY A 92 16.94 -16.38 -44.05
CA GLY A 92 15.89 -15.45 -44.48
C GLY A 92 14.98 -15.00 -43.34
N PRO A 93 14.07 -14.04 -43.60
CA PRO A 93 13.06 -13.64 -42.63
C PRO A 93 12.04 -14.76 -42.37
N ILE A 94 11.59 -14.90 -41.12
CA ILE A 94 10.53 -15.85 -40.73
C ILE A 94 9.21 -15.10 -40.58
N THR A 95 8.43 -15.03 -41.66
CA THR A 95 7.16 -14.26 -41.71
C THR A 95 5.92 -15.12 -41.90
N GLU A 96 6.09 -16.36 -42.36
CA GLU A 96 5.00 -17.31 -42.60
C GLU A 96 5.18 -18.59 -41.77
N GLY A 97 4.09 -19.30 -41.50
CA GLY A 97 4.08 -20.49 -40.63
C GLY A 97 4.70 -21.75 -41.25
N ASN A 98 5.09 -21.71 -42.52
CA ASN A 98 5.70 -22.79 -43.29
C ASN A 98 7.22 -22.60 -43.50
N HIS A 99 7.81 -21.52 -42.97
CA HIS A 99 9.25 -21.30 -43.05
C HIS A 99 10.02 -22.28 -42.15
N ILE A 100 11.20 -22.69 -42.62
CA ILE A 100 12.15 -23.46 -41.82
C ILE A 100 12.76 -22.55 -40.76
N THR A 101 12.68 -22.94 -39.48
CA THR A 101 13.27 -22.18 -38.37
C THR A 101 14.55 -22.83 -37.88
N ASN A 102 15.53 -22.01 -37.50
CA ASN A 102 16.74 -22.49 -36.83
C ASN A 102 16.58 -22.49 -35.31
N LYS A 103 17.41 -23.27 -34.60
CA LYS A 103 17.35 -23.39 -33.13
C LYS A 103 17.47 -22.03 -32.44
N THR A 104 18.38 -21.19 -32.91
CA THR A 104 18.63 -19.85 -32.34
C THR A 104 17.40 -18.95 -32.41
N TYR A 105 16.60 -19.03 -33.47
CA TYR A 105 15.32 -18.32 -33.58
C TYR A 105 14.31 -18.85 -32.56
N VAL A 106 14.15 -20.18 -32.50
CA VAL A 106 13.22 -20.83 -31.57
C VAL A 106 13.58 -20.54 -30.12
N ASP A 107 14.86 -20.64 -29.74
CA ASP A 107 15.34 -20.37 -28.39
C ASP A 107 15.06 -18.91 -27.97
N GLN A 108 15.33 -17.94 -28.87
CA GLN A 108 15.06 -16.52 -28.61
C GLN A 108 13.57 -16.23 -28.48
N ALA A 109 12.76 -16.74 -29.41
CA ALA A 109 11.31 -16.57 -29.36
C ALA A 109 10.71 -17.23 -28.10
N THR A 110 11.23 -18.38 -27.70
CA THR A 110 10.80 -19.09 -26.48
C THR A 110 11.26 -18.37 -25.22
N ALA A 111 12.45 -17.79 -25.19
CA ALA A 111 12.91 -16.99 -24.06
C ALA A 111 12.05 -15.72 -23.89
N ALA A 112 11.75 -15.05 -25.00
CA ALA A 112 10.92 -13.84 -25.01
C ALA A 112 9.45 -14.09 -24.67
N SER A 113 8.94 -15.33 -24.84
CA SER A 113 7.57 -15.68 -24.47
C SER A 113 7.39 -16.00 -22.98
N ARG A 114 8.48 -16.11 -22.21
CA ARG A 114 8.41 -16.34 -20.75
C ARG A 114 8.02 -15.06 -20.03
N THR A 115 7.19 -15.20 -19.01
CA THR A 115 6.84 -14.11 -18.11
C THR A 115 7.84 -14.01 -16.97
N GLU A 116 8.16 -12.77 -16.59
CA GLU A 116 8.98 -12.45 -15.43
C GLU A 116 8.07 -11.89 -14.32
N VAL A 117 8.22 -12.41 -13.09
CA VAL A 117 7.50 -11.95 -11.90
C VAL A 117 8.52 -11.45 -10.90
N VAL A 118 8.56 -10.13 -10.70
CA VAL A 118 9.51 -9.47 -9.81
C VAL A 118 8.80 -9.08 -8.50
N ALA A 119 9.48 -9.24 -7.36
CA ALA A 119 8.95 -8.85 -6.07
C ALA A 119 8.78 -7.31 -5.99
N GLY A 120 7.56 -6.86 -5.68
CA GLY A 120 7.30 -5.47 -5.31
C GLY A 120 7.69 -5.17 -3.85
N THR A 121 7.55 -3.92 -3.41
CA THR A 121 7.93 -3.49 -2.06
C THR A 121 7.13 -4.15 -0.92
N ASN A 122 5.86 -4.50 -1.19
CA ASN A 122 4.96 -5.19 -0.26
C ASN A 122 5.08 -6.73 -0.31
N VAL A 123 5.99 -7.24 -1.14
CA VAL A 123 6.28 -8.67 -1.27
C VAL A 123 7.59 -8.94 -0.53
N THR A 124 7.64 -10.03 0.23
CA THR A 124 8.87 -10.49 0.89
C THR A 124 9.81 -11.12 -0.12
N ASP A 125 9.28 -12.04 -0.92
CA ASP A 125 9.97 -12.68 -2.03
C ASP A 125 8.97 -13.27 -3.04
N VAL A 126 9.50 -13.59 -4.22
CA VAL A 126 8.82 -14.41 -5.23
C VAL A 126 9.64 -15.68 -5.38
N VAL A 127 9.09 -16.81 -4.94
CA VAL A 127 9.76 -18.10 -5.00
C VAL A 127 9.30 -18.84 -6.24
N LYS A 128 10.26 -19.21 -7.09
CA LYS A 128 10.03 -20.04 -8.26
C LYS A 128 10.21 -21.51 -7.90
N THR A 129 9.24 -22.34 -8.27
CA THR A 129 9.33 -23.80 -8.23
C THR A 129 8.89 -24.39 -9.56
N THR A 130 9.15 -25.68 -9.78
CA THR A 130 8.69 -26.41 -10.96
C THR A 130 7.48 -27.25 -10.61
N GLY A 131 6.38 -27.07 -11.34
CA GLY A 131 5.16 -27.87 -11.19
C GLY A 131 5.31 -29.28 -11.78
N SER A 132 4.34 -30.14 -11.49
CA SER A 132 4.36 -31.54 -11.93
C SER A 132 4.37 -31.75 -13.45
N ASN A 133 3.97 -30.74 -14.23
CA ASN A 133 3.99 -30.78 -15.69
C ASN A 133 5.21 -30.04 -16.28
N GLY A 134 6.22 -29.71 -15.46
CA GLY A 134 7.43 -29.00 -15.88
C GLY A 134 7.26 -27.49 -16.07
N GLN A 135 6.10 -26.92 -15.74
CA GLN A 135 5.84 -25.49 -15.80
C GLN A 135 6.43 -24.75 -14.60
N ASP A 136 6.79 -23.48 -14.78
CA ASP A 136 7.20 -22.62 -13.67
C ASP A 136 5.97 -22.24 -12.81
N ILE A 137 6.11 -22.31 -11.49
CA ILE A 137 5.14 -21.78 -10.51
C ILE A 137 5.83 -20.68 -9.72
N TYR A 138 5.23 -19.48 -9.72
CA TYR A 138 5.70 -18.35 -8.93
C TYR A 138 4.79 -18.15 -7.71
N THR A 139 5.31 -18.44 -6.52
CA THR A 139 4.63 -18.13 -5.26
C THR A 139 5.04 -16.73 -4.82
N VAL A 140 4.07 -15.82 -4.75
CA VAL A 140 4.28 -14.45 -4.28
C VAL A 140 3.96 -14.38 -2.80
N ASN A 141 4.98 -14.26 -1.95
CA ASN A 141 4.78 -14.17 -0.50
C ASN A 141 4.64 -12.70 -0.10
N ALA A 142 3.41 -12.24 0.11
CA ALA A 142 3.14 -10.88 0.57
C ALA A 142 3.53 -10.67 2.05
N LYS A 143 3.94 -9.46 2.40
CA LYS A 143 4.09 -9.04 3.80
C LYS A 143 2.71 -8.89 4.42
N GLY A 144 2.47 -9.55 5.55
CA GLY A 144 1.29 -9.31 6.39
C GLY A 144 1.45 -8.07 7.25
N SER A 145 0.33 -7.52 7.74
CA SER A 145 0.30 -6.46 8.76
C SER A 145 -0.85 -6.73 9.73
N THR A 146 -0.68 -6.33 10.99
CA THR A 146 -1.72 -6.48 12.02
C THR A 146 -1.91 -5.16 12.75
N ALA A 147 -3.15 -4.89 13.16
CA ALA A 147 -3.48 -3.81 14.09
C ALA A 147 -4.14 -4.46 15.32
N SER A 148 -3.65 -4.13 16.51
CA SER A 148 -4.16 -4.67 17.76
C SER A 148 -4.21 -3.58 18.83
N ALA A 149 -5.17 -3.70 19.75
CA ALA A 149 -5.24 -2.82 20.89
C ALA A 149 -4.08 -3.13 21.85
N GLY A 150 -3.27 -2.13 22.18
CA GLY A 150 -2.17 -2.27 23.14
C GLY A 150 -2.64 -2.37 24.60
N SER A 151 -3.91 -2.09 24.88
CA SER A 151 -4.53 -2.22 26.21
C SER A 151 -6.06 -2.33 26.08
N SER A 152 -6.74 -2.58 27.19
CA SER A 152 -8.21 -2.56 27.27
C SER A 152 -8.84 -1.16 27.16
N ALA A 153 -8.02 -0.10 27.10
CA ALA A 153 -8.50 1.28 26.96
C ALA A 153 -8.87 1.63 25.51
N VAL A 154 -8.41 0.85 24.53
CA VAL A 154 -8.64 1.05 23.10
C VAL A 154 -9.26 -0.22 22.53
N THR A 155 -10.14 -0.06 21.55
CA THR A 155 -10.66 -1.15 20.72
C THR A 155 -10.16 -0.99 19.30
N VAL A 156 -9.77 -2.10 18.68
CA VAL A 156 -9.43 -2.16 17.26
C VAL A 156 -10.39 -3.15 16.62
N THR A 157 -11.22 -2.67 15.70
CA THR A 157 -12.25 -3.49 15.04
C THR A 157 -11.96 -3.54 13.55
N ALA A 158 -11.73 -4.75 13.03
CA ALA A 158 -11.55 -4.98 11.61
C ALA A 158 -12.90 -4.85 10.88
N GLY A 159 -12.92 -4.10 9.79
CA GLY A 159 -14.02 -4.10 8.83
C GLY A 159 -13.98 -5.32 7.91
N THR A 160 -14.92 -5.37 6.97
CA THR A 160 -14.86 -6.30 5.83
C THR A 160 -13.84 -5.80 4.80
N PRO A 161 -13.04 -6.67 4.16
CA PRO A 161 -12.21 -6.26 3.04
C PRO A 161 -13.03 -5.58 1.93
N ASP A 162 -12.49 -4.51 1.34
CA ASP A 162 -13.09 -3.84 0.19
C ASP A 162 -12.84 -4.61 -1.13
N ALA A 163 -13.29 -4.05 -2.26
CA ALA A 163 -13.10 -4.64 -3.59
C ALA A 163 -11.61 -4.73 -4.01
N ASN A 164 -10.72 -4.00 -3.34
CA ASN A 164 -9.28 -4.03 -3.56
C ASN A 164 -8.55 -4.94 -2.54
N ASN A 165 -9.29 -5.73 -1.74
CA ASN A 165 -8.78 -6.56 -0.66
C ASN A 165 -8.08 -5.76 0.47
N VAL A 166 -8.50 -4.50 0.70
CA VAL A 166 -8.02 -3.67 1.81
C VAL A 166 -8.99 -3.82 2.99
N THR A 167 -8.46 -4.17 4.16
CA THR A 167 -9.21 -4.18 5.42
C THR A 167 -8.95 -2.89 6.19
N ASP A 168 -10.00 -2.09 6.38
CA ASP A 168 -9.94 -0.94 7.30
C ASP A 168 -10.06 -1.41 8.76
N TYR A 169 -9.33 -0.73 9.65
CA TYR A 169 -9.34 -1.02 11.08
C TYR A 169 -9.78 0.22 11.84
N ALA A 170 -11.01 0.19 12.35
CA ALA A 170 -11.51 1.26 13.20
C ALA A 170 -10.83 1.19 14.57
N VAL A 171 -10.12 2.26 14.93
CA VAL A 171 -9.46 2.41 16.23
C VAL A 171 -10.24 3.45 17.04
N ASP A 172 -10.70 3.05 18.23
CA ASP A 172 -11.52 3.90 19.09
C ASP A 172 -11.21 3.62 20.57
N LEU A 173 -11.60 4.53 21.46
CA LEU A 173 -11.57 4.29 22.89
C LEU A 173 -12.62 3.23 23.28
N SER A 174 -12.25 2.38 24.22
CA SER A 174 -13.19 1.40 24.77
C SER A 174 -14.33 2.10 25.53
N GLN A 175 -15.47 1.41 25.63
CA GLN A 175 -16.63 1.95 26.33
C GLN A 175 -16.30 2.32 27.78
N SER A 176 -15.53 1.49 28.49
CA SER A 176 -15.11 1.78 29.86
C SER A 176 -14.25 3.04 29.98
N THR A 177 -13.41 3.32 28.98
CA THR A 177 -12.62 4.55 28.92
C THR A 177 -13.52 5.76 28.66
N LYS A 178 -14.46 5.65 27.74
CA LYS A 178 -15.46 6.70 27.47
C LYS A 178 -16.31 7.00 28.72
N ASP A 179 -16.78 5.97 29.41
CA ASP A 179 -17.53 6.11 30.65
C ASP A 179 -16.70 6.76 31.77
N SER A 180 -15.40 6.43 31.83
CA SER A 180 -14.49 7.04 32.81
C SER A 180 -14.27 8.54 32.53
N LEU A 181 -14.21 8.94 31.26
CA LEU A 181 -14.13 10.36 30.88
C LEU A 181 -15.43 11.12 31.22
N VAL A 182 -16.59 10.50 31.02
CA VAL A 182 -17.88 11.09 31.44
C VAL A 182 -17.94 11.25 32.96
N LYS A 183 -17.48 10.25 33.72
CA LYS A 183 -17.36 10.35 35.19
C LYS A 183 -16.40 11.46 35.62
N ALA A 184 -15.26 11.60 34.94
CA ALA A 184 -14.30 12.65 35.24
C ALA A 184 -14.90 14.05 34.99
N ASP A 185 -15.69 14.23 33.94
CA ASP A 185 -16.35 15.51 33.66
C ASP A 185 -17.43 15.85 34.70
N THR A 186 -18.14 14.84 35.18
CA THR A 186 -19.22 14.97 36.17
C THR A 186 -18.77 14.86 37.63
N ALA A 187 -17.46 14.74 37.88
CA ALA A 187 -16.91 14.46 39.22
C ALA A 187 -17.08 15.59 40.24
N LEU A 188 -17.66 16.75 39.89
CA LEU A 188 -18.08 17.68 40.94
C LEU A 188 -19.34 17.13 41.61
N GLN A 189 -19.12 16.48 42.74
CA GLN A 189 -20.14 15.89 43.58
C GLN A 189 -21.21 16.95 43.92
N SER A 190 -22.48 16.60 43.71
CA SER A 190 -23.59 17.44 44.14
C SER A 190 -23.64 17.46 45.67
N VAL A 191 -23.40 18.61 46.30
CA VAL A 191 -23.53 18.81 47.75
C VAL A 191 -24.78 19.64 48.01
N VAL A 192 -25.74 19.13 48.80
CA VAL A 192 -26.93 19.88 49.17
C VAL A 192 -26.72 20.50 50.55
N THR A 193 -26.74 21.83 50.64
CA THR A 193 -26.73 22.54 51.92
C THR A 193 -28.18 22.71 52.40
N GLN A 194 -28.44 22.37 53.65
CA GLN A 194 -29.76 22.46 54.27
C GLN A 194 -29.75 23.42 55.47
N ILE A 195 -30.89 24.03 55.74
CA ILE A 195 -31.19 24.72 57.00
C ILE A 195 -32.39 24.02 57.61
N ASP A 196 -32.25 23.53 58.84
CA ASP A 196 -33.30 22.82 59.58
C ASP A 196 -33.96 21.66 58.79
N GLY A 197 -33.16 20.96 57.99
CA GLY A 197 -33.60 19.84 57.15
C GLY A 197 -34.30 20.24 55.85
N VAL A 198 -34.38 21.54 55.53
CA VAL A 198 -34.89 22.07 54.27
C VAL A 198 -33.73 22.38 53.33
N ASP A 199 -33.82 21.87 52.10
CA ASP A 199 -32.83 22.15 51.05
C ASP A 199 -32.78 23.66 50.72
N VAL A 200 -31.59 24.24 50.83
CA VAL A 200 -31.36 25.67 50.55
C VAL A 200 -30.62 25.85 49.22
N LYS A 201 -29.60 25.02 48.97
CA LYS A 201 -28.83 25.09 47.74
C LYS A 201 -28.20 23.75 47.40
N THR A 202 -28.24 23.40 46.12
CA THR A 202 -27.47 22.30 45.55
C THR A 202 -26.23 22.86 44.88
N VAL A 203 -25.07 22.57 45.47
CA VAL A 203 -23.75 22.93 44.95
C VAL A 203 -23.34 21.89 43.92
N ASN A 204 -23.15 22.29 42.68
CA ASN A 204 -22.78 21.41 41.56
C ASN A 204 -21.76 22.09 40.65
N LYS A 205 -21.38 21.44 39.53
CA LYS A 205 -20.34 21.92 38.61
C LYS A 205 -20.59 23.33 38.09
N ASP A 206 -21.85 23.65 37.82
CA ASP A 206 -22.25 24.92 37.21
C ASP A 206 -22.58 25.99 38.27
N ASP A 207 -22.96 25.57 39.49
CA ASP A 207 -23.27 26.45 40.61
C ASP A 207 -22.54 26.01 41.88
N ASN A 208 -21.23 26.23 41.89
CA ASN A 208 -20.31 25.74 42.92
C ASN A 208 -20.06 26.73 44.08
N LYS A 209 -20.82 27.83 44.17
CA LYS A 209 -20.60 28.87 45.17
C LYS A 209 -21.70 28.87 46.24
N VAL A 210 -21.33 28.57 47.48
CA VAL A 210 -22.16 28.87 48.66
C VAL A 210 -21.70 30.21 49.24
N ASN A 211 -22.66 31.08 49.54
CA ASN A 211 -22.37 32.39 50.13
C ASN A 211 -22.85 32.42 51.57
N PHE A 212 -21.93 32.56 52.52
CA PHE A 212 -22.27 32.90 53.89
C PHE A 212 -22.42 34.42 53.98
N VAL A 213 -23.51 34.89 54.59
CA VAL A 213 -23.82 36.32 54.73
C VAL A 213 -23.84 36.68 56.21
N THR A 214 -23.20 37.80 56.57
CA THR A 214 -23.23 38.33 57.94
C THR A 214 -24.65 38.74 58.32
N GLY A 215 -25.09 38.37 59.52
CA GLY A 215 -26.36 38.80 60.10
C GLY A 215 -26.13 39.76 61.28
N ASP A 216 -27.21 40.29 61.85
CA ASP A 216 -27.14 41.30 62.91
C ASP A 216 -26.26 40.90 64.11
N ASN A 217 -26.35 39.63 64.54
CA ASN A 217 -25.59 39.08 65.67
C ASN A 217 -24.56 38.03 65.26
N VAL A 218 -24.35 37.80 63.96
CA VAL A 218 -23.45 36.76 63.42
C VAL A 218 -22.31 37.42 62.67
N GLU A 219 -21.11 37.24 63.19
CA GLU A 219 -19.87 37.69 62.58
C GLU A 219 -19.23 36.57 61.76
N LEU A 220 -18.76 36.91 60.55
CA LEU A 220 -18.04 36.00 59.66
C LEU A 220 -16.65 36.57 59.40
N THR A 221 -15.61 35.79 59.69
CA THR A 221 -14.21 36.15 59.40
C THR A 221 -13.61 35.13 58.44
N ALA A 222 -13.05 35.61 57.32
CA ALA A 222 -12.27 34.77 56.42
C ALA A 222 -10.81 34.73 56.90
N ASN A 223 -10.29 33.54 57.17
CA ASN A 223 -8.92 33.34 57.63
C ASN A 223 -7.99 33.06 56.46
N ALA A 224 -6.69 33.29 56.65
CA ALA A 224 -5.67 33.11 55.60
C ALA A 224 -5.49 31.65 55.15
N ASP A 225 -5.89 30.67 55.96
CA ASP A 225 -5.84 29.24 55.64
C ASP A 225 -7.06 28.75 54.84
N GLY A 226 -7.98 29.65 54.49
CA GLY A 226 -9.20 29.35 53.75
C GLY A 226 -10.37 28.90 54.61
N SER A 227 -10.22 28.84 55.94
CA SER A 227 -11.35 28.60 56.85
C SER A 227 -12.20 29.87 57.03
N ILE A 228 -13.48 29.66 57.36
CA ILE A 228 -14.40 30.73 57.75
C ILE A 228 -14.72 30.53 59.23
N THR A 229 -14.43 31.53 60.05
CA THR A 229 -14.88 31.56 61.45
C THR A 229 -16.29 32.14 61.49
N VAL A 230 -17.20 31.41 62.13
CA VAL A 230 -18.55 31.86 62.43
C VAL A 230 -18.64 32.14 63.93
N GLY A 231 -18.89 33.39 64.30
CA GLY A 231 -18.92 33.85 65.68
C GLY A 231 -20.15 34.70 65.99
N THR A 232 -20.31 35.01 67.27
CA THR A 232 -21.27 36.03 67.72
C THR A 232 -20.61 37.39 67.66
N SER A 233 -21.31 38.40 67.14
CA SER A 233 -20.84 39.79 67.14
C SER A 233 -20.51 40.28 68.57
N ALA A 234 -19.53 41.17 68.70
CA ALA A 234 -19.14 41.74 69.99
C ALA A 234 -20.30 42.47 70.69
N ASP A 235 -21.06 43.24 69.92
CA ASP A 235 -22.30 43.85 70.33
C ASP A 235 -23.46 43.10 69.68
N VAL A 236 -24.43 42.67 70.49
CA VAL A 236 -25.62 41.98 70.03
C VAL A 236 -26.86 42.80 70.32
N THR A 237 -27.77 42.82 69.36
CA THR A 237 -29.07 43.47 69.52
C THR A 237 -30.16 42.41 69.49
N PHE A 238 -31.05 42.47 70.49
CA PHE A 238 -32.24 41.64 70.55
C PHE A 238 -33.46 42.54 70.70
N ASN A 239 -34.51 42.26 69.94
CA ASN A 239 -35.80 42.93 70.13
C ASN A 239 -36.43 42.50 71.46
N THR A 240 -36.37 41.20 71.77
CA THR A 240 -36.89 40.62 73.00
C THR A 240 -35.91 39.58 73.51
N VAL A 241 -35.58 39.68 74.80
CA VAL A 241 -34.84 38.63 75.53
C VAL A 241 -35.81 37.95 76.48
N ASN A 242 -36.21 36.72 76.16
CA ASN A 242 -37.02 35.91 77.06
C ASN A 242 -36.10 35.12 77.98
N THR A 243 -36.08 35.47 79.26
CA THR A 243 -35.29 34.75 80.27
C THR A 243 -36.07 34.61 81.56
N THR A 244 -35.90 33.47 82.24
CA THR A 244 -36.41 33.28 83.60
C THR A 244 -35.56 34.05 84.62
N ASN A 245 -34.24 34.06 84.44
CA ASN A 245 -33.29 34.74 85.32
C ASN A 245 -32.16 35.35 84.47
N LEU A 246 -31.77 36.60 84.73
CA LEU A 246 -30.60 37.24 84.11
C LEU A 246 -29.44 37.28 85.11
N THR A 247 -28.36 36.59 84.79
CA THR A 247 -27.10 36.67 85.54
C THR A 247 -26.08 37.44 84.69
N ALA A 248 -25.61 38.58 85.20
CA ALA A 248 -24.55 39.37 84.59
C ALA A 248 -23.39 39.53 85.59
N THR A 249 -22.15 39.50 85.10
CA THR A 249 -20.94 39.61 85.93
C THR A 249 -20.48 41.05 86.17
N GLY A 250 -21.11 42.02 85.50
CA GLY A 250 -20.77 43.44 85.56
C GLY A 250 -21.98 44.34 85.85
N GLU A 251 -21.92 45.56 85.34
CA GLU A 251 -23.03 46.51 85.43
C GLU A 251 -24.12 46.15 84.40
N THR A 252 -25.37 46.09 84.84
CA THR A 252 -26.54 45.99 83.97
C THR A 252 -27.30 47.30 84.02
N LYS A 253 -27.43 47.95 82.85
CA LYS A 253 -28.28 49.13 82.67
C LYS A 253 -29.62 48.71 82.07
N LEU A 254 -30.70 49.02 82.76
CA LEU A 254 -32.08 48.75 82.35
C LEU A 254 -32.73 50.08 81.98
N GLY A 255 -32.47 50.52 80.75
CA GLY A 255 -32.69 51.90 80.34
C GLY A 255 -31.68 52.87 80.97
N ASP A 256 -31.97 54.15 80.93
CA ASP A 256 -30.97 55.19 81.26
C ASP A 256 -30.82 55.43 82.77
N SER A 257 -31.87 55.16 83.55
CA SER A 257 -31.95 55.59 84.94
C SER A 257 -31.84 54.47 85.96
N PHE A 258 -31.93 53.19 85.55
CA PHE A 258 -31.87 52.05 86.45
C PHE A 258 -30.63 51.20 86.18
N THR A 259 -29.79 51.07 87.22
CA THR A 259 -28.55 50.32 87.16
C THR A 259 -28.53 49.25 88.26
N VAL A 260 -28.11 48.04 87.90
CA VAL A 260 -27.82 46.94 88.82
C VAL A 260 -26.35 46.57 88.68
N ASN A 261 -25.59 46.60 89.78
CA ASN A 261 -24.20 46.16 89.80
C ASN A 261 -23.87 45.43 91.11
N ASN A 262 -22.60 45.04 91.29
CA ASN A 262 -22.14 44.31 92.48
C ASN A 262 -22.32 45.10 93.80
N GLY A 263 -22.44 46.43 93.72
CA GLY A 263 -22.73 47.31 94.86
C GLY A 263 -24.22 47.47 95.18
N GLY A 264 -25.13 46.82 94.42
CA GLY A 264 -26.58 46.89 94.57
C GLY A 264 -27.28 47.52 93.38
N SER A 265 -28.55 47.85 93.56
CA SER A 265 -29.40 48.47 92.54
C SER A 265 -29.70 49.92 92.90
N TYR A 266 -29.54 50.87 91.97
CA TYR A 266 -29.86 52.27 92.20
C TYR A 266 -30.54 52.92 91.00
N TYR A 267 -31.36 53.94 91.29
CA TYR A 267 -32.12 54.72 90.32
C TYR A 267 -31.70 56.20 90.39
N THR A 268 -31.44 56.82 89.24
CA THR A 268 -30.97 58.22 89.14
C THR A 268 -31.90 59.14 88.35
N GLY A 269 -33.04 58.64 87.88
CA GLY A 269 -34.04 59.43 87.17
C GLY A 269 -34.92 60.27 88.11
N PRO A 270 -35.80 61.13 87.56
CA PRO A 270 -36.78 61.86 88.35
C PRO A 270 -37.81 60.91 89.00
N ILE A 271 -38.21 61.19 90.24
CA ILE A 271 -39.28 60.47 90.94
C ILE A 271 -40.60 61.20 90.71
N THR A 272 -41.41 60.72 89.77
CA THR A 272 -42.68 61.35 89.37
C THR A 272 -43.91 60.51 89.68
N GLU A 273 -43.74 59.20 89.91
CA GLU A 273 -44.82 58.26 90.20
C GLU A 273 -44.48 57.35 91.39
N GLY A 274 -45.51 56.87 92.10
CA GLY A 274 -45.36 56.09 93.34
C GLY A 274 -44.82 54.66 93.16
N ASN A 275 -44.61 54.21 91.93
CA ASN A 275 -44.06 52.90 91.57
C ASN A 275 -42.58 52.98 91.12
N HIS A 276 -41.93 54.15 91.21
CA HIS A 276 -40.51 54.29 90.91
C HIS A 276 -39.63 53.63 91.99
N ILE A 277 -38.52 53.02 91.56
CA ILE A 277 -37.50 52.47 92.46
C ILE A 277 -36.77 53.64 93.13
N THR A 278 -36.70 53.66 94.46
CA THR A 278 -36.00 54.72 95.22
C THR A 278 -34.71 54.19 95.85
N ASN A 279 -33.65 55.00 95.81
CA ASN A 279 -32.42 54.71 96.54
C ASN A 279 -32.67 54.93 98.05
N LYS A 280 -32.01 54.14 98.91
CA LYS A 280 -32.07 54.30 100.37
C LYS A 280 -31.77 55.74 100.82
N THR A 281 -30.80 56.40 100.19
CA THR A 281 -30.45 57.80 100.50
C THR A 281 -31.59 58.79 100.23
N TYR A 282 -32.51 58.46 99.32
CA TYR A 282 -33.67 59.30 98.99
C TYR A 282 -34.80 59.15 100.02
N VAL A 283 -34.99 57.93 100.53
CA VAL A 283 -35.95 57.64 101.61
C VAL A 283 -35.49 58.25 102.94
N ASP A 284 -34.18 58.31 103.18
CA ASP A 284 -33.62 58.87 104.42
C ASP A 284 -33.60 60.43 104.43
N GLN A 285 -33.98 61.12 103.34
CA GLN A 285 -34.02 62.60 103.23
C GLN A 285 -35.45 63.19 103.07
N ALA A 286 -36.49 62.37 103.06
CA ALA A 286 -37.90 62.78 103.01
C ALA A 286 -38.58 62.61 104.37
#